data_AF-A0A1Q2SL21-F1
#
_entry.id   AF-A0A1Q2SL21-F1
#
_cell.length_a   1.000
_cell.length_b   1.000
_cell.length_c   1.000
_cell.angle_alpha   90.00
_cell.angle_beta   90.00
_cell.angle_gamma   90.00
#
_symmetry.space_group_name_H-M   'P 1'
#
loop_
_entity.id
_entity.type
_entity.pdbx_description
1 polymer ?
#
loop_
_entity_poly.entity_id
_entity_poly.type
_entity_poly.pdbx_seq_one_letter_code
_entity_poly.pdbx_strand_id
1 'polypeptide(L)'
;MTSEKTIFATKLESFVKILKDHISTEDGQWTVKGFIDIFKNIYTLSSDTKIVSKILELHLFPKILKFAQENGYGYKVVLAEHQNYYPDISFVKAIDETVRFAIDFKTTYRNPKKPHLCNGFTLGSHGEYFENRTSTKNIQFPYGSYLGHFCLGIIYDRANGATIDETKSHSIDELQAIASVAKN
;
A
#
# COMPACT_ATOMS: atom_id res chain seq x y z
N MET A 1 31.05 -5.22 5.12
CA MET A 1 30.25 -4.00 4.94
C MET A 1 28.82 -4.41 4.65
N THR A 2 27.83 -3.78 5.29
CA THR A 2 26.41 -4.06 5.05
C THR A 2 25.98 -3.47 3.70
N SER A 3 25.31 -4.25 2.85
CA SER A 3 24.87 -3.77 1.52
C SER A 3 23.78 -2.71 1.61
N GLU A 4 23.66 -1.82 0.62
CA GLU A 4 22.56 -0.84 0.50
C GLU A 4 21.19 -1.52 0.58
N LYS A 5 21.05 -2.70 -0.03
CA LYS A 5 19.83 -3.51 0.03
C LYS A 5 19.49 -3.91 1.47
N THR A 6 20.46 -4.41 2.23
CA THR A 6 20.25 -4.82 3.63
C THR A 6 19.89 -3.61 4.49
N ILE A 7 20.59 -2.48 4.29
CA ILE A 7 20.30 -1.22 4.98
C ILE A 7 18.86 -0.78 4.70
N PHE A 8 18.43 -0.79 3.43
CA PHE A 8 17.07 -0.42 3.05
C PHE A 8 16.02 -1.38 3.62
N ALA A 9 16.27 -2.69 3.55
CA ALA A 9 15.36 -3.71 4.06
C ALA A 9 15.09 -3.56 5.57
N THR A 10 16.15 -3.40 6.40
CA THR A 10 16.00 -3.22 7.85
C THR A 10 15.19 -1.96 8.21
N LYS A 11 15.33 -0.90 7.41
CA LYS A 11 14.56 0.33 7.59
C LYS A 11 13.11 0.14 7.18
N LEU A 12 12.87 -0.51 6.05
CA LEU A 12 11.52 -0.83 5.60
C LEU A 12 10.79 -1.69 6.64
N GLU A 13 11.46 -2.71 7.20
CA GLU A 13 10.91 -3.53 8.29
C GLU A 13 10.55 -2.70 9.53
N SER A 14 11.41 -1.75 9.90
CA SER A 14 11.14 -0.86 11.04
C SER A 14 9.98 0.09 10.75
N PHE A 15 9.88 0.59 9.53
CA PHE A 15 8.78 1.44 9.06
C PHE A 15 7.45 0.69 9.04
N VAL A 16 7.41 -0.55 8.58
CA VAL A 16 6.15 -1.34 8.53
C VAL A 16 5.56 -1.54 9.92
N LYS A 17 6.38 -1.66 10.96
CA LYS A 17 5.90 -1.81 12.35
C LYS A 17 5.04 -0.64 12.84
N ILE A 18 5.28 0.58 12.34
CA ILE A 18 4.52 1.76 12.74
C ILE A 18 3.27 2.01 11.88
N LEU A 19 3.10 1.28 10.77
CA LEU A 19 1.98 1.51 9.85
C LEU A 19 0.64 1.08 10.44
N LYS A 20 0.63 0.01 11.24
CA LYS A 20 -0.60 -0.50 11.87
C LYS A 20 -1.28 0.59 12.69
N ASP A 21 -0.54 1.24 13.58
CA ASP A 21 -1.08 2.27 14.48
C ASP A 21 -1.51 3.54 13.72
N HIS A 22 -1.02 3.72 12.50
CA HIS A 22 -1.46 4.81 11.63
C HIS A 22 -2.81 4.53 10.96
N ILE A 23 -3.03 3.28 10.53
CA ILE A 23 -4.19 2.92 9.73
C ILE A 23 -5.34 2.32 10.54
N SER A 24 -5.09 1.89 11.76
CA SER A 24 -6.10 1.27 12.63
C SER A 24 -6.39 2.11 13.86
N THR A 25 -7.66 2.14 14.27
CA THR A 25 -8.10 2.62 15.58
C THR A 25 -7.68 1.64 16.69
N GLU A 26 -7.84 2.04 17.95
CA GLU A 26 -7.50 1.21 19.11
C GLU A 26 -8.27 -0.12 19.14
N ASP A 27 -9.51 -0.13 18.65
CA ASP A 27 -10.33 -1.35 18.50
C ASP A 27 -10.06 -2.12 17.19
N GLY A 28 -9.04 -1.72 16.43
CA GLY A 28 -8.56 -2.41 15.24
C GLY A 28 -9.32 -2.09 13.95
N GLN A 29 -10.34 -1.23 13.99
CA GLN A 29 -11.03 -0.80 12.77
C GLN A 29 -10.11 0.05 11.89
N TRP A 30 -10.30 -0.03 10.57
CA TRP A 30 -9.67 0.91 9.68
C TRP A 30 -10.17 2.35 9.96
N THR A 31 -9.24 3.29 9.94
CA THR A 31 -9.52 4.71 10.21
C THR A 31 -10.23 5.40 9.05
N VAL A 32 -10.09 4.89 7.82
CA VAL A 32 -10.84 5.39 6.66
C VAL A 32 -12.25 4.82 6.69
N LYS A 33 -13.25 5.70 6.74
CA LYS A 33 -14.67 5.35 6.79
C LYS A 33 -15.38 5.52 5.43
N GLY A 34 -14.83 6.34 4.55
CA GLY A 34 -15.49 6.79 3.34
C GLY A 34 -14.67 7.84 2.59
N PHE A 35 -15.22 8.32 1.49
CA PHE A 35 -14.76 9.56 0.85
C PHE A 35 -15.76 10.68 1.16
N ILE A 36 -15.28 11.93 1.15
CA ILE A 36 -16.07 13.12 1.44
C ILE A 36 -16.14 14.01 0.20
N ASP A 37 -17.30 14.58 -0.08
CA ASP A 37 -17.46 15.58 -1.15
C ASP A 37 -17.29 17.03 -0.64
N ILE A 38 -17.37 17.99 -1.57
CA ILE A 38 -17.26 19.43 -1.24
C ILE A 38 -18.44 19.96 -0.39
N PHE A 39 -19.55 19.23 -0.33
CA PHE A 39 -20.72 19.54 0.48
C PHE A 39 -20.67 18.90 1.87
N LYS A 40 -19.57 18.20 2.18
CA LYS A 40 -19.31 17.48 3.44
C LYS A 40 -20.22 16.26 3.66
N ASN A 41 -20.71 15.67 2.57
CA ASN A 41 -21.35 14.36 2.62
C ASN A 41 -20.26 13.28 2.61
N ILE A 42 -20.35 12.34 3.55
CA ILE A 42 -19.48 11.17 3.61
C ILE A 42 -20.19 9.99 2.95
N TYR A 43 -19.50 9.34 2.03
CA TYR A 43 -19.94 8.15 1.34
C TYR A 43 -19.09 6.97 1.77
N THR A 44 -19.74 5.94 2.29
CA THR A 44 -19.06 4.74 2.78
C THR A 44 -18.39 3.96 1.67
N LEU A 45 -17.40 3.16 2.03
CA LEU A 45 -16.70 2.30 1.09
C LEU A 45 -17.43 0.98 0.89
N SER A 46 -17.33 0.41 -0.31
CA SER A 46 -17.66 -0.99 -0.53
C SER A 46 -16.56 -1.90 0.01
N SER A 47 -16.93 -3.14 0.36
CA SER A 47 -15.97 -4.18 0.76
C SER A 47 -15.22 -4.84 -0.41
N ASP A 48 -15.44 -4.35 -1.64
CA ASP A 48 -14.72 -4.79 -2.83
C ASP A 48 -13.20 -4.62 -2.65
N THR A 49 -12.45 -5.67 -2.96
CA THR A 49 -11.00 -5.70 -2.70
C THR A 49 -10.21 -4.72 -3.55
N LYS A 50 -10.68 -4.36 -4.76
CA LYS A 50 -10.00 -3.36 -5.58
C LYS A 50 -10.15 -1.97 -4.96
N ILE A 51 -11.35 -1.66 -4.45
CA ILE A 51 -11.63 -0.39 -3.75
C ILE A 51 -10.78 -0.30 -2.48
N VAL A 52 -10.85 -1.32 -1.61
CA VAL A 52 -10.09 -1.36 -0.36
C VAL A 52 -8.58 -1.27 -0.63
N SER A 53 -8.07 -2.03 -1.61
CA SER A 53 -6.65 -2.02 -1.96
C SER A 53 -6.18 -0.64 -2.41
N LYS A 54 -6.94 0.03 -3.31
CA LYS A 54 -6.50 1.32 -3.83
C LYS A 54 -6.51 2.41 -2.75
N ILE A 55 -7.51 2.39 -1.88
CA ILE A 55 -7.61 3.38 -0.82
C ILE A 55 -6.54 3.13 0.27
N LEU A 56 -6.20 1.88 0.58
CA LEU A 56 -5.08 1.56 1.47
C LEU A 56 -3.75 2.09 0.91
N GLU A 57 -3.49 1.91 -0.38
CA GLU A 57 -2.31 2.46 -1.06
C GLU A 57 -2.25 3.99 -0.91
N LEU A 58 -3.35 4.68 -1.25
CA LEU A 58 -3.45 6.15 -1.12
C LEU A 58 -3.29 6.62 0.32
N HIS A 59 -3.85 5.90 1.29
CA HIS A 59 -3.79 6.24 2.69
C HIS A 59 -2.38 6.07 3.27
N LEU A 60 -1.62 5.07 2.82
CA LEU A 60 -0.25 4.84 3.25
C LEU A 60 0.75 5.78 2.57
N PHE A 61 0.42 6.30 1.39
CA PHE A 61 1.33 7.05 0.53
C PHE A 61 2.02 8.24 1.24
N PRO A 62 1.32 9.10 2.02
CA PRO A 62 1.98 10.19 2.73
C PRO A 62 3.03 9.72 3.75
N LYS A 63 2.80 8.60 4.44
CA LYS A 63 3.79 8.04 5.37
C LYS A 63 5.00 7.47 4.66
N ILE A 64 4.81 6.94 3.45
CA ILE A 64 5.88 6.39 2.62
C ILE A 64 6.76 7.52 2.07
N LEU A 65 6.16 8.63 1.62
CA LEU A 65 6.91 9.84 1.26
C LEU A 65 7.73 10.37 2.44
N LYS A 66 7.12 10.42 3.63
CA LYS A 66 7.79 10.80 4.87
C LYS A 66 8.97 9.87 5.18
N PHE A 67 8.78 8.55 5.07
CA PHE A 67 9.86 7.56 5.22
C PHE A 67 11.02 7.77 4.24
N ALA A 68 10.74 8.16 2.99
CA ALA A 68 11.77 8.43 1.98
C ALA A 68 12.65 9.64 2.32
N GLN A 69 12.04 10.66 2.93
CA GLN A 69 12.67 11.94 3.25
C GLN A 69 13.35 11.93 4.62
N GLU A 70 12.79 11.22 5.60
CA GLU A 70 13.28 11.18 6.96
C GLU A 70 14.49 10.25 7.16
N ASN A 71 15.18 10.43 8.29
CA ASN A 71 16.29 9.58 8.77
C ASN A 71 17.62 9.67 7.98
N GLY A 72 17.83 10.75 7.20
CA GLY A 72 19.15 11.02 6.60
C GLY A 72 19.55 10.09 5.44
N TYR A 73 18.59 9.37 4.86
CA TYR A 73 18.85 8.40 3.79
C TYR A 73 18.65 8.96 2.38
N GLY A 74 17.82 10.01 2.26
CA GLY A 74 17.64 10.81 1.06
C GLY A 74 17.22 9.98 -0.14
N TYR A 75 15.99 9.48 -0.18
CA TYR A 75 15.42 8.87 -1.38
C TYR A 75 14.42 9.81 -2.06
N LYS A 76 14.50 9.87 -3.39
CA LYS A 76 13.43 10.37 -4.25
C LYS A 76 12.42 9.24 -4.46
N VAL A 77 11.13 9.55 -4.33
CA VAL A 77 10.04 8.63 -4.61
C VAL A 77 9.54 8.90 -6.03
N VAL A 78 9.62 7.89 -6.89
CA VAL A 78 9.11 7.92 -8.25
C VAL A 78 7.91 6.98 -8.32
N LEU A 79 6.75 7.54 -8.66
CA LEU A 79 5.52 6.78 -8.92
C LEU A 79 5.55 6.18 -10.31
N ALA A 80 4.83 5.07 -10.50
CA ALA A 80 4.56 4.54 -11.84
C ALA A 80 3.87 5.61 -12.71
N GLU A 81 4.51 5.98 -13.83
CA GLU A 81 4.01 7.00 -14.75
C GLU A 81 2.81 6.54 -15.59
N HIS A 82 2.66 5.22 -15.74
CA HIS A 82 1.64 4.61 -16.58
C HIS A 82 0.84 3.55 -15.81
N GLN A 83 -0.40 3.32 -16.24
CA GLN A 83 -1.18 2.19 -15.73
C GLN A 83 -0.49 0.87 -16.08
N ASN A 84 -0.57 -0.10 -15.17
CA ASN A 84 0.04 -1.43 -15.32
C ASN A 84 1.57 -1.43 -15.43
N TYR A 85 2.24 -0.43 -14.86
CA TYR A 85 3.69 -0.42 -14.70
C TYR A 85 4.08 -0.99 -13.34
N TYR A 86 5.13 -1.81 -13.35
CA TYR A 86 5.82 -2.22 -12.14
C TYR A 86 6.98 -1.24 -11.82
N PRO A 87 7.35 -1.03 -10.55
CA PRO A 87 6.54 -1.25 -9.35
C PRO A 87 5.57 -0.08 -9.11
N ASP A 88 4.70 -0.20 -8.11
CA ASP A 88 3.90 0.94 -7.64
C ASP A 88 4.79 2.15 -7.24
N ILE A 89 5.91 1.88 -6.55
CA ILE A 89 6.86 2.90 -6.09
C ILE A 89 8.30 2.47 -6.35
N SER A 90 9.08 3.39 -6.91
CA SER A 90 10.55 3.30 -6.96
C SER A 90 11.19 4.29 -5.99
N PHE A 91 12.02 3.78 -5.09
CA PHE A 91 12.91 4.58 -4.26
C PHE A 91 14.25 4.71 -4.97
N VAL A 92 14.64 5.94 -5.29
CA VAL A 92 15.91 6.26 -5.95
C VAL A 92 16.76 7.10 -5.01
N LYS A 93 17.96 6.63 -4.65
CA LYS A 93 18.82 7.37 -3.71
C LYS A 93 19.24 8.70 -4.33
N ALA A 94 19.06 9.79 -3.61
CA ALA A 94 19.20 11.15 -4.14
C ALA A 94 20.64 11.51 -4.52
N ILE A 95 21.62 10.93 -3.83
CA ILE A 95 23.05 11.14 -4.07
C ILE A 95 23.67 10.12 -5.04
N ASP A 96 22.96 9.04 -5.35
CA ASP A 96 23.41 7.97 -6.25
C ASP A 96 22.21 7.26 -6.85
N GLU A 97 21.79 7.70 -8.03
CA GLU A 97 20.58 7.18 -8.67
C GLU A 97 20.74 5.74 -9.18
N THR A 98 21.94 5.15 -9.13
CA THR A 98 22.13 3.71 -9.41
C THR A 98 21.59 2.83 -8.29
N VAL A 99 21.42 3.38 -7.09
CA VAL A 99 20.78 2.71 -5.95
C VAL A 99 19.27 2.91 -6.06
N ARG A 100 18.59 1.87 -6.57
CA ARG A 100 17.12 1.83 -6.70
C ARG A 100 16.51 0.64 -5.98
N PHE A 101 15.34 0.86 -5.37
CA PHE A 101 14.52 -0.20 -4.78
C PHE A 101 13.08 -0.11 -5.27
N ALA A 102 12.53 -1.26 -5.68
CA ALA A 102 11.17 -1.38 -6.13
C ALA A 102 10.26 -1.85 -4.99
N ILE A 103 9.18 -1.12 -4.71
CA ILE A 103 8.17 -1.47 -3.70
C ILE A 103 6.81 -1.63 -4.38
N ASP A 104 6.23 -2.81 -4.22
CA ASP A 104 4.93 -3.16 -4.77
C ASP A 104 3.95 -3.43 -3.63
N PHE A 105 2.80 -2.76 -3.63
CA PHE A 105 1.77 -2.98 -2.62
C PHE A 105 0.99 -4.23 -2.96
N LYS A 106 0.80 -5.06 -1.95
CA LYS A 106 0.03 -6.29 -2.07
C LYS A 106 -0.98 -6.31 -0.96
N THR A 107 -2.25 -6.29 -1.33
CA THR A 107 -3.35 -6.29 -0.38
C THR A 107 -4.14 -7.59 -0.51
N THR A 108 -4.46 -8.21 0.62
CA THR A 108 -5.31 -9.40 0.68
C THR A 108 -6.10 -9.40 1.99
N TYR A 109 -7.07 -10.29 2.10
CA TYR A 109 -7.86 -10.45 3.32
C TYR A 109 -7.63 -11.82 3.96
N ARG A 110 -7.82 -11.93 5.28
CA ARG A 110 -7.74 -13.22 5.98
C ARG A 110 -8.89 -14.12 5.57
N ASN A 111 -8.61 -15.41 5.46
CA ASN A 111 -9.64 -16.40 5.12
C ASN A 111 -10.60 -16.58 6.31
N PRO A 112 -11.89 -16.27 6.18
CA PRO A 112 -12.83 -16.40 7.31
C PRO A 112 -12.96 -17.82 7.86
N LYS A 113 -12.75 -18.84 7.02
CA LYS A 113 -12.81 -20.26 7.41
C LYS A 113 -11.47 -20.77 7.97
N LYS A 114 -10.36 -20.09 7.68
CA LYS A 114 -9.00 -20.44 8.13
C LYS A 114 -8.24 -19.17 8.51
N PRO A 115 -8.52 -18.55 9.68
CA PRO A 115 -8.02 -17.21 10.00
C PRO A 115 -6.49 -17.07 10.10
N HIS A 116 -5.77 -18.18 10.26
CA HIS A 116 -4.31 -18.24 10.21
C HIS A 116 -3.73 -18.13 8.78
N LEU A 117 -4.59 -18.13 7.75
CA LEU A 117 -4.24 -17.97 6.34
C LEU A 117 -4.88 -16.70 5.78
N CYS A 118 -4.22 -16.09 4.79
CA CYS A 118 -4.86 -15.12 3.91
C CYS A 118 -5.43 -15.78 2.65
N ASN A 119 -6.21 -15.03 1.87
CA ASN A 119 -6.74 -15.47 0.58
C ASN A 119 -5.67 -15.57 -0.53
N GLY A 120 -4.39 -15.38 -0.19
CA GLY A 120 -3.25 -15.39 -1.10
C GLY A 120 -2.89 -14.01 -1.63
N PHE A 121 -1.71 -13.93 -2.26
CA PHE A 121 -1.22 -12.73 -2.94
C PHE A 121 -0.92 -13.06 -4.40
N THR A 122 -1.11 -12.07 -5.27
CA THR A 122 -0.62 -12.10 -6.66
C THR A 122 0.58 -11.18 -6.76
N LEU A 123 1.78 -11.74 -6.93
CA LEU A 123 3.04 -10.99 -6.90
C LEU A 123 3.42 -10.33 -8.24
N GLY A 124 2.43 -10.05 -9.08
CA GLY A 124 2.63 -9.52 -10.43
C GLY A 124 2.79 -10.62 -11.48
N SER A 125 2.77 -10.21 -12.75
CA SER A 125 3.01 -11.11 -13.89
C SER A 125 4.51 -11.26 -14.14
N HIS A 126 4.93 -12.45 -14.57
CA HIS A 126 6.28 -12.71 -15.09
C HIS A 126 6.40 -12.19 -16.52
N GLY A 127 6.02 -10.92 -16.75
CA GLY A 127 5.99 -10.31 -18.08
C GLY A 127 7.38 -10.04 -18.64
N GLU A 128 7.43 -9.36 -19.78
CA GLU A 128 8.67 -9.11 -20.53
C GLU A 128 9.76 -8.44 -19.70
N TYR A 129 9.43 -7.51 -18.79
CA TYR A 129 10.42 -6.88 -17.92
C TYR A 129 11.11 -7.85 -16.96
N PHE A 130 10.43 -8.94 -16.58
CA PHE A 130 10.95 -9.90 -15.60
C PHE A 130 11.92 -10.88 -16.26
N GLU A 131 11.59 -11.31 -17.48
CA GLU A 131 12.43 -12.19 -18.30
C GLU A 131 13.59 -11.41 -18.94
N ASN A 132 13.28 -10.31 -19.61
CA ASN A 132 14.25 -9.40 -20.20
C ASN A 132 14.53 -8.23 -19.26
N ARG A 133 15.56 -8.38 -18.42
CA ARG A 133 15.88 -7.44 -17.34
C ARG A 133 16.33 -6.05 -17.80
N THR A 134 16.59 -5.85 -19.09
CA THR A 134 16.89 -4.55 -19.68
C THR A 134 15.68 -3.91 -20.37
N SER A 135 14.58 -4.65 -20.52
CA SER A 135 13.33 -4.13 -21.10
C SER A 135 12.75 -3.01 -20.24
N THR A 136 12.16 -2.03 -20.91
CA THR A 136 11.42 -0.91 -20.33
C THR A 136 9.91 -1.09 -20.45
N LYS A 137 9.46 -2.23 -20.97
CA LYS A 137 8.04 -2.50 -21.17
C LYS A 137 7.34 -2.82 -19.86
N ASN A 138 6.27 -2.09 -19.55
CA ASN A 138 5.47 -2.27 -18.33
C ASN A 138 6.29 -2.11 -17.02
N ILE A 139 7.37 -1.32 -17.04
CA ILE A 139 8.22 -1.11 -15.87
C ILE A 139 8.81 0.31 -15.86
N GLN A 140 8.89 0.93 -14.68
CA GLN A 140 9.39 2.31 -14.52
C GLN A 140 10.89 2.46 -14.83
N PHE A 141 11.69 1.49 -14.39
CA PHE A 141 13.12 1.38 -14.68
C PHE A 141 13.42 -0.08 -15.05
N PRO A 142 14.42 -0.39 -15.90
CA PRO A 142 14.73 -1.76 -16.25
C PRO A 142 14.88 -2.65 -15.01
N TYR A 143 14.30 -3.86 -15.03
CA TYR A 143 14.20 -4.72 -13.84
C TYR A 143 15.58 -4.99 -13.20
N GLY A 144 16.62 -5.18 -14.02
CA GLY A 144 17.99 -5.39 -13.56
C GLY A 144 18.65 -4.18 -12.92
N SER A 145 18.03 -2.99 -12.99
CA SER A 145 18.57 -1.76 -12.40
C SER A 145 18.17 -1.54 -10.94
N TYR A 146 17.26 -2.36 -10.40
CA TYR A 146 16.91 -2.33 -8.98
C TYR A 146 17.84 -3.25 -8.18
N LEU A 147 18.35 -2.74 -7.06
CA LEU A 147 19.14 -3.53 -6.11
C LEU A 147 18.26 -4.43 -5.23
N GLY A 148 16.96 -4.17 -5.18
CA GLY A 148 16.00 -4.98 -4.43
C GLY A 148 14.56 -4.73 -4.86
N HIS A 149 13.78 -5.80 -4.81
CA HIS A 149 12.35 -5.82 -5.08
C HIS A 149 11.65 -6.28 -3.81
N PHE A 150 10.75 -5.46 -3.27
CA PHE A 150 10.05 -5.74 -2.02
C PHE A 150 8.53 -5.66 -2.24
N CYS A 151 7.80 -6.51 -1.54
CA CYS A 151 6.35 -6.44 -1.47
C CYS A 151 5.94 -5.87 -0.12
N LEU A 152 5.19 -4.77 -0.11
CA LEU A 152 4.53 -4.27 1.08
C LEU A 152 3.17 -4.95 1.21
N GLY A 153 3.13 -6.03 2.00
CA GLY A 153 1.95 -6.85 2.23
C GLY A 153 1.01 -6.24 3.28
N ILE A 154 -0.25 -6.02 2.91
CA ILE A 154 -1.32 -5.55 3.80
C ILE A 154 -2.36 -6.67 3.89
N ILE A 155 -2.60 -7.14 5.11
CA ILE A 155 -3.56 -8.21 5.41
C ILE A 155 -4.60 -7.63 6.36
N TYR A 156 -5.88 -7.75 6.00
CA TYR A 156 -6.99 -7.26 6.81
C TYR A 156 -8.08 -8.33 6.94
N ASP A 157 -8.93 -8.21 7.95
CA ASP A 157 -10.21 -8.91 7.99
C ASP A 157 -11.27 -8.05 7.32
N ARG A 158 -12.10 -8.66 6.49
CA ARG A 158 -13.33 -8.03 6.02
C ARG A 158 -14.30 -7.88 7.19
N ALA A 159 -14.96 -6.74 7.29
CA ALA A 159 -16.05 -6.57 8.25
C ALA A 159 -17.22 -7.47 7.82
N ASN A 160 -17.50 -8.52 8.59
CA ASN A 160 -18.64 -9.41 8.33
C ASN A 160 -19.95 -8.67 8.66
N GLY A 161 -20.88 -8.64 7.71
CA GLY A 161 -22.27 -8.24 7.98
C GLY A 161 -22.48 -6.77 8.33
N ALA A 162 -21.50 -5.90 8.09
CA ALA A 162 -21.80 -4.48 7.98
C ALA A 162 -22.66 -4.32 6.74
N THR A 163 -23.99 -4.29 6.91
CA THR A 163 -24.94 -3.74 5.95
C THR A 163 -24.60 -2.26 5.79
N ILE A 164 -23.47 -1.99 5.13
CA ILE A 164 -23.08 -0.66 4.73
C ILE A 164 -24.06 -0.33 3.62
N ASP A 165 -25.01 0.53 3.96
CA ASP A 165 -26.00 0.99 3.02
C ASP A 165 -25.32 1.98 2.07
N GLU A 166 -24.73 1.44 1.01
CA GLU A 166 -24.03 2.21 -0.03
C GLU A 166 -24.95 3.23 -0.74
N THR A 167 -26.27 3.19 -0.50
CA THR A 167 -27.24 4.14 -1.06
C THR A 167 -27.38 5.42 -0.23
N LYS A 168 -26.76 5.47 0.97
CA LYS A 168 -26.85 6.61 1.88
C LYS A 168 -25.54 7.39 1.92
N SER A 169 -25.70 8.68 2.21
CA SER A 169 -24.61 9.54 2.65
C SER A 169 -24.79 9.86 4.14
N HIS A 170 -23.68 10.19 4.79
CA HIS A 170 -23.60 10.53 6.20
C HIS A 170 -23.07 11.94 6.37
N SER A 171 -23.48 12.59 7.46
CA SER A 171 -22.91 13.87 7.88
C SER A 171 -21.55 13.67 8.58
N ILE A 172 -20.77 14.74 8.67
CA ILE A 172 -19.45 14.70 9.33
C ILE A 172 -19.54 14.33 10.82
N ASP A 173 -20.64 14.70 11.47
CA ASP A 173 -20.86 14.42 12.90
C ASP A 173 -21.06 12.92 13.16
N GLU A 174 -21.43 12.15 12.14
CA GLU A 174 -21.62 10.71 12.21
C GLU A 174 -20.35 9.90 11.90
N LEU A 175 -19.23 10.56 11.52
CA LEU A 175 -18.02 9.90 11.02
C LEU A 175 -17.52 8.76 11.93
N GLN A 176 -17.55 8.96 13.25
CA GLN A 176 -17.08 7.95 14.22
C GLN A 176 -18.05 6.75 14.35
N ALA A 177 -19.32 6.93 14.00
CA ALA A 177 -20.33 5.88 14.03
C ALA A 177 -20.35 5.02 12.75
N ILE A 178 -19.70 5.49 11.67
CA ILE A 178 -19.64 4.76 10.41
C ILE A 178 -18.82 3.47 10.58
N ALA A 179 -19.44 2.35 10.24
CA ALA A 179 -18.79 1.05 10.28
C ALA A 179 -17.65 0.97 9.26
N SER A 180 -16.49 0.45 9.68
CA SER A 180 -15.39 0.19 8.76
C SER A 180 -15.62 -1.07 7.93
N VAL A 181 -15.20 -1.04 6.65
CA VAL A 181 -15.17 -2.23 5.76
C VAL A 181 -14.05 -3.22 6.07
N ALA A 182 -13.01 -2.75 6.77
CA ALA A 182 -11.80 -3.49 7.07
C ALA A 182 -11.40 -3.32 8.55
N LYS A 183 -10.77 -4.36 9.11
CA LYS A 183 -10.18 -4.33 10.44
C LYS A 183 -8.88 -5.13 10.47
N ASN A 184 -7.99 -4.84 11.40
CA ASN A 184 -6.75 -5.59 11.61
C ASN A 184 -6.97 -6.83 12.46
#